data_AF-A0A963W1V9-F1
#
_entry.id   AF-A0A963W1V9-F1
#
_cell.length_a   1.000
_cell.length_b   1.000
_cell.length_c   1.000
_cell.angle_alpha   90.00
_cell.angle_beta   90.00
_cell.angle_gamma   90.00
#
_symmetry.space_group_name_H-M   'P 1'
#
loop_
_entity.id
_entity.type
_entity.pdbx_description
1 polymer ?
#
loop_
_entity_poly.entity_id
_entity_poly.type
_entity_poly.pdbx_seq_one_letter_code
_entity_poly.pdbx_strand_id
1 'polypeptide(L)'
;MLKQLGARQLATAVACLMLLVASASAEALLPKFLAETDPAELAPGADKFGPIRTDAAVAPVLKAGETVAWAFLTADWVPTTGYSGKPIHVLAAVSPEAVLTGVKLVKHSEPIVLVGIPEARIREVTEGYSGLDLAKAQAHHDAEEIDIVSGATVTIMVIDDSILRAGIKVAQALGLGGFTAAAHIGPTREIDPAAGSVTDWQTLAGNGALRRFVLDVDTVNADFAALGDARTGKAAEPGPGDDHYVDVWATLISHPSIGRSLLGDAAFGNLQKRLKPGDQAILLAGAGRWSFKGSGYVRGGIFDRIQVIQGEISHRFRDREHSRVVTLTAEDAPEFVEKEIFIIPAAAGFDPAAPWRLQMLVQRPVGPIEKV
;
A
#
# COMPACT_ATOMS: atom_id res chain seq x y z
N MET A 1 -38.91 17.25 -34.90
CA MET A 1 -38.03 17.28 -36.09
C MET A 1 -37.06 16.08 -36.05
N LEU A 2 -37.58 14.85 -35.94
CA LEU A 2 -36.82 13.63 -36.18
C LEU A 2 -37.57 12.84 -37.25
N LYS A 3 -37.14 12.98 -38.52
CA LYS A 3 -37.54 12.10 -39.61
C LYS A 3 -36.35 11.19 -39.93
N GLN A 4 -36.60 9.89 -39.84
CA GLN A 4 -35.99 8.80 -40.60
C GLN A 4 -34.50 8.96 -40.99
N LEU A 5 -33.59 8.45 -40.15
CA LEU A 5 -32.30 8.00 -40.65
C LEU A 5 -32.54 6.73 -41.49
N GLY A 6 -32.18 6.78 -42.77
CA GLY A 6 -32.26 5.62 -43.66
C GLY A 6 -31.31 4.52 -43.21
N ALA A 7 -31.67 3.25 -43.46
CA ALA A 7 -30.93 2.07 -43.02
C ALA A 7 -29.43 2.09 -43.38
N ARG A 8 -29.06 2.79 -44.48
CA ARG A 8 -27.65 3.02 -44.86
C ARG A 8 -26.90 3.94 -43.90
N GLN A 9 -27.51 4.99 -43.38
CA GLN A 9 -26.88 5.90 -42.41
C GLN A 9 -26.77 5.26 -41.02
N LEU A 10 -27.71 4.37 -40.66
CA LEU A 10 -27.63 3.56 -39.46
C LEU A 10 -26.48 2.55 -39.54
N ALA A 11 -26.28 1.90 -40.70
CA ALA A 11 -25.18 0.97 -40.92
C ALA A 11 -23.80 1.66 -40.86
N THR A 12 -23.66 2.86 -41.43
CA THR A 12 -22.40 3.62 -41.35
C THR A 12 -22.14 4.15 -39.93
N ALA A 13 -23.18 4.57 -39.20
CA ALA A 13 -23.05 5.00 -37.81
C ALA A 13 -22.64 3.83 -36.89
N VAL A 14 -23.18 2.62 -37.10
CA VAL A 14 -22.79 1.42 -36.36
C VAL A 14 -21.35 1.00 -36.69
N ALA A 15 -20.93 1.08 -37.97
CA ALA A 15 -19.55 0.78 -38.36
C ALA A 15 -18.54 1.79 -37.76
N CYS A 16 -18.87 3.09 -37.70
CA CYS A 16 -18.04 4.07 -37.03
C CYS A 16 -18.04 3.92 -35.50
N LEU A 17 -19.14 3.45 -34.89
CA LEU A 17 -19.19 3.16 -33.46
C LEU A 17 -18.39 1.90 -33.11
N MET A 18 -18.33 0.89 -33.98
CA MET A 18 -17.51 -0.31 -33.80
C MET A 18 -16.00 -0.05 -33.99
N LEU A 19 -15.62 0.95 -34.79
CA LEU A 19 -14.22 1.36 -34.96
C LEU A 19 -13.68 2.24 -33.80
N LEU A 20 -14.56 2.76 -32.95
CA LEU A 20 -14.20 3.52 -31.73
C LEU A 20 -14.10 2.65 -30.47
N VAL A 21 -14.36 1.34 -30.57
CA VAL A 21 -14.08 0.34 -29.52
C VAL A 21 -12.81 -0.44 -29.85
N ALA A 22 -11.82 0.21 -30.47
CA ALA A 22 -10.45 -0.20 -30.26
C ALA A 22 -10.12 0.12 -28.80
N SER A 23 -10.44 -0.83 -27.92
CA SER A 23 -9.91 -0.87 -26.57
C SER A 23 -8.42 -0.60 -26.69
N ALA A 24 -7.96 0.52 -26.14
CA ALA A 24 -6.56 0.68 -25.82
C ALA A 24 -6.24 -0.41 -24.80
N SER A 25 -5.97 -1.62 -25.27
CA SER A 25 -5.45 -2.70 -24.45
C SER A 25 -4.07 -2.21 -24.05
N ALA A 26 -3.93 -1.78 -22.80
CA ALA A 26 -2.62 -1.48 -22.24
C ALA A 26 -1.75 -2.70 -22.52
N GLU A 27 -0.64 -2.50 -23.23
CA GLU A 27 0.28 -3.58 -23.55
C GLU A 27 0.72 -4.25 -22.25
N ALA A 28 0.54 -5.57 -22.15
CA ALA A 28 0.97 -6.31 -20.98
C ALA A 28 2.48 -6.10 -20.79
N LEU A 29 2.88 -5.59 -19.63
CA LEU A 29 4.27 -5.17 -19.42
C LEU A 29 5.20 -6.35 -19.12
N LEU A 30 4.70 -7.43 -18.52
CA LEU A 30 5.48 -8.64 -18.25
C LEU A 30 6.17 -9.19 -19.51
N PRO A 31 5.49 -9.49 -20.64
CA PRO A 31 6.17 -10.02 -21.83
C PRO A 31 7.25 -9.08 -22.37
N LYS A 32 7.03 -7.77 -22.30
CA LYS A 32 8.05 -6.78 -22.67
C LYS A 32 9.30 -6.92 -21.80
N PHE A 33 9.15 -6.90 -20.47
CA PHE A 33 10.31 -6.94 -19.57
C PHE A 33 11.02 -8.30 -19.57
N LEU A 34 10.30 -9.41 -19.85
CA LEU A 34 10.91 -10.72 -20.06
C LEU A 34 11.77 -10.74 -21.34
N ALA A 35 11.35 -10.08 -22.42
CA ALA A 35 12.13 -10.01 -23.66
C ALA A 35 13.42 -9.19 -23.51
N GLU A 36 13.47 -8.28 -22.53
CA GLU A 36 14.61 -7.40 -22.24
C GLU A 36 15.51 -7.92 -21.10
N THR A 37 15.23 -9.11 -20.54
CA THR A 37 15.94 -9.68 -19.39
C THR A 37 16.57 -11.02 -19.73
N ASP A 38 17.81 -11.27 -19.29
CA ASP A 38 18.41 -12.60 -19.39
C ASP A 38 17.77 -13.52 -18.32
N PRO A 39 17.23 -14.70 -18.68
CA PRO A 39 16.69 -15.67 -17.72
C PRO A 39 17.65 -16.00 -16.56
N ALA A 40 18.97 -15.99 -16.80
CA ALA A 40 19.97 -16.26 -15.79
C ALA A 40 20.02 -15.21 -14.66
N GLU A 41 19.53 -13.98 -14.92
CA GLU A 41 19.39 -12.93 -13.90
C GLU A 41 18.26 -13.21 -12.91
N LEU A 42 17.26 -14.00 -13.30
CA LEU A 42 16.11 -14.35 -12.44
C LEU A 42 16.23 -15.74 -11.82
N ALA A 43 16.99 -16.64 -12.43
CA ALA A 43 17.31 -17.93 -11.85
C ALA A 43 18.69 -18.39 -12.34
N PRO A 44 19.69 -18.55 -11.46
CA PRO A 44 21.04 -18.92 -11.86
C PRO A 44 21.11 -20.18 -12.76
N GLY A 45 21.63 -19.99 -13.97
CA GLY A 45 21.79 -21.05 -14.97
C GLY A 45 20.54 -21.40 -15.76
N ALA A 46 19.47 -20.60 -15.66
CA ALA A 46 18.36 -20.65 -16.62
C ALA A 46 18.78 -20.13 -17.99
N ASP A 47 18.13 -20.64 -19.03
CA ASP A 47 18.45 -20.35 -20.43
C ASP A 47 17.29 -19.76 -21.23
N LYS A 48 16.05 -19.86 -20.73
CA LYS A 48 14.86 -19.38 -21.45
C LYS A 48 13.69 -19.07 -20.53
N PHE A 49 12.79 -18.19 -20.97
CA PHE A 49 11.44 -18.10 -20.43
C PHE A 49 10.45 -18.96 -21.25
N GLY A 50 9.55 -19.64 -20.54
CA GLY A 50 8.37 -20.29 -21.12
C GLY A 50 7.28 -19.28 -21.51
N PRO A 51 6.17 -19.76 -22.12
CA PRO A 51 5.03 -18.89 -22.40
C PRO A 51 4.40 -18.38 -21.10
N ILE A 52 3.89 -17.15 -21.12
CA ILE A 52 3.08 -16.62 -20.02
C ILE A 52 1.85 -17.50 -19.86
N ARG A 53 1.55 -17.86 -18.61
CA ARG A 53 0.40 -18.70 -18.28
C ARG A 53 -0.92 -17.97 -18.55
N THR A 54 -1.96 -18.73 -18.85
CA THR A 54 -3.30 -18.18 -19.11
C THR A 54 -4.12 -17.95 -17.83
N ASP A 55 -3.77 -18.63 -16.74
CA ASP A 55 -4.46 -18.60 -15.46
C ASP A 55 -3.83 -17.64 -14.43
N ALA A 56 -2.59 -17.19 -14.67
CA ALA A 56 -1.89 -16.25 -13.82
C ALA A 56 -0.88 -15.43 -14.64
N ALA A 57 -0.65 -14.16 -14.24
CA ALA A 57 0.32 -13.26 -14.88
C ALA A 57 1.76 -13.62 -14.48
N VAL A 58 2.20 -14.82 -14.90
CA VAL A 58 3.54 -15.38 -14.65
C VAL A 58 4.07 -16.13 -15.87
N ALA A 59 5.38 -16.25 -16.00
CA ALA A 59 6.05 -17.06 -17.01
C ALA A 59 7.02 -18.08 -16.36
N PRO A 60 7.04 -19.35 -16.80
CA PRO A 60 8.07 -20.30 -16.36
C PRO A 60 9.49 -19.79 -16.69
N VAL A 61 10.42 -19.93 -15.76
CA VAL A 61 11.85 -19.75 -16.00
C VAL A 61 12.46 -21.14 -16.16
N LEU A 62 13.10 -21.39 -17.31
CA LEU A 62 13.50 -22.72 -17.75
C LEU A 62 15.03 -22.89 -17.69
N LYS A 63 15.45 -24.05 -17.19
CA LYS A 63 16.83 -24.53 -17.25
C LYS A 63 16.85 -25.91 -17.88
N ALA A 64 17.54 -26.04 -19.00
CA ALA A 64 17.58 -27.26 -19.81
C ALA A 64 16.17 -27.84 -20.13
N GLY A 65 15.17 -26.97 -20.28
CA GLY A 65 13.77 -27.35 -20.54
C GLY A 65 12.91 -27.63 -19.31
N GLU A 66 13.48 -27.67 -18.10
CA GLU A 66 12.74 -27.85 -16.85
C GLU A 66 12.39 -26.49 -16.23
N THR A 67 11.19 -26.37 -15.66
CA THR A 67 10.78 -25.15 -14.95
C THR A 67 11.44 -25.13 -13.57
N VAL A 68 12.30 -24.14 -13.33
CA VAL A 68 13.01 -23.96 -12.05
C VAL A 68 12.44 -22.83 -11.20
N ALA A 69 11.70 -21.90 -11.81
CA ALA A 69 11.03 -20.80 -11.12
C ALA A 69 9.89 -20.24 -11.98
N TRP A 70 9.11 -19.29 -11.45
CA TRP A 70 8.11 -18.52 -12.19
C TRP A 70 8.39 -17.03 -12.07
N ALA A 71 8.63 -16.37 -13.21
CA ALA A 71 8.84 -14.95 -13.31
C ALA A 71 7.52 -14.18 -13.32
N PHE A 72 7.46 -13.06 -12.61
CA PHE A 72 6.30 -12.20 -12.49
C PHE A 72 6.72 -10.73 -12.32
N LEU A 73 5.82 -9.82 -12.69
CA LEU A 73 5.99 -8.39 -12.49
C LEU A 73 5.17 -7.95 -11.28
N THR A 74 5.78 -7.32 -10.27
CA THR A 74 5.09 -6.94 -9.02
C THR A 74 3.82 -6.11 -9.27
N ALA A 75 3.87 -5.20 -10.24
CA ALA A 75 2.76 -4.31 -10.60
C ALA A 75 1.52 -5.03 -11.16
N ASP A 76 1.65 -6.28 -11.62
CA ASP A 76 0.51 -7.09 -12.09
C ASP A 76 -0.26 -7.73 -10.90
N TRP A 77 0.30 -7.70 -9.69
CA TRP A 77 -0.22 -8.40 -8.51
C TRP A 77 -0.62 -7.48 -7.36
N VAL A 78 0.07 -6.35 -7.21
CA VAL A 78 -0.15 -5.38 -6.11
C VAL A 78 0.08 -3.94 -6.58
N PRO A 79 -0.47 -2.92 -5.89
CA PRO A 79 -0.14 -1.52 -6.17
C PRO A 79 1.32 -1.21 -5.82
N THR A 80 2.10 -0.71 -6.79
CA THR A 80 3.55 -0.43 -6.64
C THR A 80 3.90 1.06 -6.78
N THR A 81 2.93 1.96 -6.58
CA THR A 81 3.17 3.39 -6.84
C THR A 81 3.82 4.10 -5.65
N GLY A 82 4.94 4.79 -5.92
CA GLY A 82 5.63 5.68 -4.98
C GLY A 82 5.35 7.17 -5.22
N TYR A 83 6.35 8.02 -4.94
CA TYR A 83 6.22 9.49 -5.00
C TYR A 83 5.95 10.02 -6.40
N SER A 84 6.43 9.33 -7.44
CA SER A 84 6.25 9.79 -8.83
C SER A 84 4.81 9.66 -9.32
N GLY A 85 3.94 8.98 -8.57
CA GLY A 85 2.58 8.65 -9.00
C GLY A 85 2.52 7.57 -10.08
N LYS A 86 3.67 7.08 -10.56
CA LYS A 86 3.81 5.99 -11.53
C LYS A 86 4.21 4.68 -10.82
N PRO A 87 3.80 3.51 -11.35
CA PRO A 87 4.24 2.22 -10.81
C PRO A 87 5.76 2.07 -10.83
N ILE A 88 6.31 1.50 -9.76
CA ILE A 88 7.66 0.94 -9.72
C ILE A 88 7.55 -0.51 -10.24
N HIS A 89 8.36 -0.86 -11.22
CA HIS A 89 8.33 -2.15 -11.88
C HIS A 89 9.54 -2.98 -11.45
N VAL A 90 9.27 -4.04 -10.70
CA VAL A 90 10.25 -5.04 -10.29
C VAL A 90 9.84 -6.36 -10.92
N LEU A 91 10.76 -6.96 -11.68
CA LEU A 91 10.63 -8.29 -12.23
C LEU A 91 11.30 -9.25 -11.24
N ALA A 92 10.57 -10.26 -10.78
CA ALA A 92 11.08 -11.22 -9.82
C ALA A 92 10.73 -12.64 -10.27
N ALA A 93 11.44 -13.65 -9.76
CA ALA A 93 11.09 -15.04 -9.94
C ALA A 93 11.05 -15.80 -8.63
N VAL A 94 10.13 -16.75 -8.52
CA VAL A 94 9.91 -17.56 -7.30
C VAL A 94 10.06 -19.05 -7.60
N SER A 95 10.77 -19.78 -6.74
CA SER A 95 10.99 -21.23 -6.85
C SER A 95 9.76 -22.05 -6.39
N PRO A 96 9.71 -23.36 -6.67
CA PRO A 96 8.67 -24.25 -6.14
C PRO A 96 8.54 -24.25 -4.61
N GLU A 97 9.61 -23.91 -3.90
CA GLU A 97 9.69 -23.81 -2.44
C GLU A 97 9.29 -22.42 -1.91
N ALA A 98 8.79 -21.52 -2.78
CA ALA A 98 8.45 -20.14 -2.46
C ALA A 98 9.65 -19.28 -2.00
N VAL A 99 10.82 -19.52 -2.59
CA VAL A 99 12.01 -18.69 -2.41
C VAL A 99 12.20 -17.79 -3.64
N LEU A 100 12.47 -16.50 -3.45
CA LEU A 100 12.80 -15.61 -4.57
C LEU A 100 14.15 -16.01 -5.18
N THR A 101 14.17 -16.46 -6.43
CA THR A 101 15.40 -16.91 -7.10
C THR A 101 16.18 -15.79 -7.76
N GLY A 102 15.51 -14.66 -8.00
CA GLY A 102 16.10 -13.46 -8.57
C GLY A 102 15.10 -12.31 -8.58
N VAL A 103 15.61 -11.10 -8.40
CA VAL A 103 14.84 -9.86 -8.36
C VAL A 103 15.60 -8.82 -9.17
N LYS A 104 14.89 -8.06 -10.02
CA LYS A 104 15.46 -7.05 -10.90
C LYS A 104 14.58 -5.81 -10.96
N LEU A 105 15.17 -4.66 -10.63
CA LEU A 105 14.51 -3.37 -10.84
C LEU A 105 14.55 -3.02 -12.34
N VAL A 106 13.42 -3.16 -13.03
CA VAL A 106 13.35 -2.99 -14.50
C VAL A 106 12.93 -1.58 -14.91
N LYS A 107 12.13 -0.88 -14.10
CA LYS A 107 11.74 0.51 -14.39
C LYS A 107 11.21 1.22 -13.15
N HIS A 108 11.62 2.47 -12.92
CA HIS A 108 10.98 3.37 -11.98
C HIS A 108 10.98 4.81 -12.51
N SER A 109 10.22 5.69 -11.87
CA SER A 109 10.23 7.14 -12.17
C SER A 109 10.36 7.98 -10.89
N GLU A 110 10.81 7.35 -9.81
CA GLU A 110 10.97 7.97 -8.50
C GLU A 110 12.04 9.08 -8.55
N PRO A 111 11.80 10.23 -7.90
CA PRO A 111 12.70 11.39 -7.92
C PRO A 111 13.97 11.20 -7.04
N ILE A 112 14.46 9.97 -6.90
CA ILE A 112 15.59 9.62 -6.01
C ILE A 112 16.91 10.27 -6.41
N VAL A 113 17.15 10.45 -7.72
CA VAL A 113 18.38 11.08 -8.22
C VAL A 113 18.38 12.59 -7.91
N LEU A 114 17.19 13.22 -7.83
CA LEU A 114 17.07 14.64 -7.49
C LEU A 114 17.49 14.91 -6.04
N VAL A 115 17.38 13.92 -5.15
CA VAL A 115 17.86 14.00 -3.76
C VAL A 115 19.29 13.47 -3.59
N GLY A 116 19.99 13.18 -4.70
CA GLY A 116 21.41 12.79 -4.72
C GLY A 116 21.67 11.31 -4.49
N ILE A 117 20.64 10.45 -4.51
CA ILE A 117 20.80 9.00 -4.32
C ILE A 117 21.07 8.33 -5.67
N PRO A 118 22.21 7.62 -5.84
CA PRO A 118 22.51 6.91 -7.07
C PRO A 118 21.50 5.79 -7.36
N GLU A 119 21.08 5.63 -8.62
CA GLU A 119 20.18 4.54 -9.03
C GLU A 119 20.76 3.16 -8.69
N ALA A 120 22.09 3.00 -8.81
CA ALA A 120 22.79 1.77 -8.47
C ALA A 120 22.56 1.33 -7.00
N ARG A 121 22.38 2.26 -6.06
CA ARG A 121 22.11 1.93 -4.65
C ARG A 121 20.70 1.36 -4.48
N ILE A 122 19.70 1.92 -5.17
CA ILE A 122 18.33 1.39 -5.13
C ILE A 122 18.27 0.03 -5.80
N ARG A 123 18.99 -0.14 -6.90
CA ARG A 123 19.16 -1.42 -7.57
C ARG A 123 19.74 -2.47 -6.63
N GLU A 124 20.87 -2.18 -5.99
CA GLU A 124 21.53 -3.07 -5.03
C GLU A 124 20.58 -3.54 -3.92
N VAL A 125 19.87 -2.61 -3.28
CA VAL A 125 18.89 -2.94 -2.22
C VAL A 125 17.73 -3.77 -2.76
N THR A 126 17.21 -3.44 -3.96
CA THR A 126 16.08 -4.16 -4.57
C THR A 126 16.47 -5.58 -4.98
N GLU A 127 17.64 -5.76 -5.58
CA GLU A 127 18.10 -7.04 -6.11
C GLU A 127 18.60 -7.97 -4.97
N GLY A 128 18.94 -7.39 -3.82
CA GLY A 128 19.27 -8.09 -2.57
C GLY A 128 18.14 -8.95 -1.97
N TYR A 129 16.89 -8.80 -2.43
CA TYR A 129 15.77 -9.68 -2.05
C TYR A 129 15.88 -11.09 -2.65
N SER A 130 16.83 -11.33 -3.56
CA SER A 130 17.13 -12.65 -4.07
C SER A 130 17.58 -13.58 -2.92
N GLY A 131 16.93 -14.73 -2.79
CA GLY A 131 17.13 -15.68 -1.69
C GLY A 131 16.11 -15.55 -0.55
N LEU A 132 15.21 -14.56 -0.60
CA LEU A 132 14.16 -14.39 0.42
C LEU A 132 13.18 -15.58 0.41
N ASP A 133 12.95 -16.15 1.58
CA ASP A 133 11.98 -17.21 1.84
C ASP A 133 10.62 -16.57 2.21
N LEU A 134 9.68 -16.62 1.27
CA LEU A 134 8.40 -15.92 1.41
C LEU A 134 7.54 -16.49 2.56
N ALA A 135 7.67 -17.77 2.87
CA ALA A 135 6.92 -18.41 3.96
C ALA A 135 7.41 -17.91 5.33
N LYS A 136 8.73 -17.76 5.49
CA LYS A 136 9.31 -17.16 6.71
C LYS A 136 8.97 -15.69 6.83
N ALA A 137 9.10 -14.93 5.75
CA ALA A 137 8.78 -13.51 5.74
C ALA A 137 7.30 -13.24 6.10
N GLN A 138 6.37 -14.09 5.61
CA GLN A 138 4.96 -14.02 6.01
C GLN A 138 4.76 -14.34 7.50
N ALA A 139 5.43 -15.35 8.05
CA ALA A 139 5.31 -15.67 9.47
C ALA A 139 5.83 -14.56 10.40
N HIS A 140 6.79 -13.77 9.91
CA HIS A 140 7.45 -12.69 10.64
C HIS A 140 7.05 -11.29 10.16
N HIS A 141 5.79 -11.09 9.72
CA HIS A 141 5.17 -9.85 9.18
C HIS A 141 5.55 -8.49 9.84
N ASP A 142 6.29 -8.48 10.95
CA ASP A 142 6.66 -7.34 11.78
C ASP A 142 8.19 -7.16 12.02
N ALA A 143 9.10 -8.03 11.53
CA ALA A 143 10.48 -8.04 12.03
C ALA A 143 11.60 -8.46 11.04
N GLU A 144 11.46 -8.22 9.73
CA GLU A 144 12.64 -8.28 8.85
C GLU A 144 13.29 -6.90 8.74
N GLU A 145 14.62 -6.85 8.91
CA GLU A 145 15.42 -5.63 8.74
C GLU A 145 15.37 -5.20 7.27
N ILE A 146 14.54 -4.20 6.96
CA ILE A 146 14.57 -3.53 5.66
C ILE A 146 15.86 -2.70 5.59
N ASP A 147 16.70 -2.91 4.58
CA ASP A 147 17.83 -2.00 4.29
C ASP A 147 17.25 -0.64 3.80
N ILE A 148 17.10 0.30 4.74
CA ILE A 148 16.57 1.63 4.44
C ILE A 148 17.65 2.47 3.76
N VAL A 149 17.39 2.88 2.52
CA VAL A 149 18.19 3.93 1.86
C VAL A 149 17.74 5.30 2.37
N SER A 150 18.60 5.96 3.16
CA SER A 150 18.38 7.33 3.63
C SER A 150 18.01 8.27 2.48
N GLY A 151 16.90 9.01 2.64
CA GLY A 151 16.35 9.91 1.62
C GLY A 151 15.44 9.23 0.57
N ALA A 152 15.41 7.90 0.51
CA ALA A 152 14.51 7.12 -0.36
C ALA A 152 13.69 6.07 0.42
N THR A 153 13.53 6.22 1.73
CA THR A 153 12.86 5.23 2.60
C THR A 153 11.51 4.78 2.06
N VAL A 154 10.68 5.71 1.61
CA VAL A 154 9.31 5.37 1.17
C VAL A 154 9.32 4.66 -0.17
N THR A 155 10.21 5.04 -1.08
CA THR A 155 10.43 4.30 -2.32
C THR A 155 10.88 2.87 -2.03
N ILE A 156 11.83 2.68 -1.10
CA ILE A 156 12.29 1.35 -0.67
C ILE A 156 11.16 0.56 -0.01
N MET A 157 10.39 1.15 0.90
CA MET A 157 9.24 0.48 1.53
C MET A 157 8.20 0.06 0.49
N VAL A 158 7.94 0.86 -0.54
CA VAL A 158 7.03 0.47 -1.62
C VAL A 158 7.61 -0.72 -2.39
N ILE A 159 8.91 -0.73 -2.68
CA ILE A 159 9.58 -1.85 -3.35
C ILE A 159 9.52 -3.12 -2.50
N ASP A 160 9.87 -3.04 -1.22
CA ASP A 160 9.81 -4.10 -0.23
C ASP A 160 8.40 -4.72 -0.15
N ASP A 161 7.39 -3.89 0.19
CA ASP A 161 5.99 -4.31 0.26
C ASP A 161 5.56 -4.98 -1.06
N SER A 162 5.99 -4.41 -2.19
CA SER A 162 5.61 -4.91 -3.51
C SER A 162 6.19 -6.28 -3.82
N ILE A 163 7.46 -6.52 -3.49
CA ILE A 163 8.14 -7.79 -3.72
C ILE A 163 7.52 -8.87 -2.84
N LEU A 164 7.41 -8.60 -1.53
CA LEU A 164 6.91 -9.58 -0.56
C LEU A 164 5.46 -9.98 -0.88
N ARG A 165 4.57 -9.00 -1.02
CA ARG A 165 3.13 -9.25 -1.21
C ARG A 165 2.82 -9.85 -2.58
N ALA A 166 3.49 -9.38 -3.64
CA ALA A 166 3.32 -10.00 -4.97
C ALA A 166 3.86 -11.42 -4.99
N GLY A 167 5.03 -11.65 -4.38
CA GLY A 167 5.62 -12.99 -4.25
C GLY A 167 4.68 -13.95 -3.53
N ILE A 168 4.12 -13.55 -2.38
CA ILE A 168 3.15 -14.36 -1.63
C ILE A 168 1.91 -14.66 -2.47
N LYS A 169 1.34 -13.66 -3.16
CA LYS A 169 0.16 -13.88 -4.02
C LYS A 169 0.46 -14.83 -5.18
N VAL A 170 1.65 -14.75 -5.78
CA VAL A 170 2.09 -15.69 -6.83
C VAL A 170 2.24 -17.09 -6.25
N ALA A 171 2.89 -17.23 -5.09
CA ALA A 171 3.05 -18.51 -4.41
C ALA A 171 1.69 -19.16 -4.09
N GLN A 172 0.73 -18.38 -3.59
CA GLN A 172 -0.65 -18.83 -3.34
C GLN A 172 -1.38 -19.25 -4.61
N ALA A 173 -1.26 -18.47 -5.69
CA ALA A 173 -1.91 -18.76 -6.97
C ALA A 173 -1.38 -20.04 -7.63
N LEU A 174 -0.09 -20.34 -7.43
CA LEU A 174 0.59 -21.49 -8.02
C LEU A 174 0.72 -22.70 -7.08
N GLY A 175 0.35 -22.55 -5.79
CA GLY A 175 0.47 -23.62 -4.80
C GLY A 175 1.90 -23.94 -4.36
N LEU A 176 2.80 -22.95 -4.37
CA LEU A 176 4.24 -23.13 -4.11
C LEU A 176 4.55 -23.13 -2.62
N GLY A 177 5.58 -23.83 -2.17
CA GLY A 177 6.10 -23.73 -0.79
C GLY A 177 5.10 -24.05 0.32
N GLY A 178 4.03 -24.79 0.01
CA GLY A 178 2.93 -25.04 0.95
C GLY A 178 1.94 -23.88 1.10
N PHE A 179 2.11 -22.80 0.33
CA PHE A 179 1.09 -21.77 0.20
C PHE A 179 -0.13 -22.37 -0.49
N THR A 180 -1.25 -22.35 0.21
CA THR A 180 -2.57 -22.54 -0.39
C THR A 180 -3.28 -21.21 -0.39
N ALA A 181 -4.05 -20.89 -1.44
CA ALA A 181 -5.06 -19.86 -1.32
C ALA A 181 -5.89 -20.14 -0.07
N ALA A 182 -5.91 -19.22 0.89
CA ALA A 182 -6.62 -19.42 2.14
C ALA A 182 -8.10 -19.64 1.81
N ALA A 183 -8.57 -20.88 1.90
CA ALA A 183 -9.98 -21.16 1.85
C ALA A 183 -10.57 -20.54 3.11
N HIS A 184 -11.49 -19.59 2.97
CA HIS A 184 -12.23 -19.06 4.12
C HIS A 184 -13.12 -20.17 4.67
N ILE A 185 -12.64 -20.89 5.68
CA ILE A 185 -13.39 -21.92 6.37
C ILE A 185 -14.09 -21.25 7.55
N GLY A 186 -15.29 -20.72 7.33
CA GLY A 186 -16.09 -20.12 8.38
C GLY A 186 -17.17 -19.16 7.86
N PRO A 187 -18.03 -18.65 8.75
CA PRO A 187 -18.97 -17.59 8.37
C PRO A 187 -18.19 -16.35 7.91
N THR A 188 -18.64 -15.72 6.83
CA THR A 188 -18.20 -14.38 6.44
C THR A 188 -18.81 -13.36 7.40
N ARG A 189 -18.04 -12.33 7.75
CA ARG A 189 -18.52 -11.19 8.53
C ARG A 189 -18.76 -10.04 7.57
N GLU A 190 -19.83 -9.30 7.78
CA GLU A 190 -20.13 -8.09 7.05
C GLU A 190 -20.44 -6.97 8.04
N ILE A 191 -20.14 -5.74 7.65
CA ILE A 191 -20.52 -4.56 8.44
C ILE A 191 -22.03 -4.37 8.32
N ASP A 192 -22.74 -4.37 9.44
CA ASP A 192 -24.14 -3.97 9.50
C ASP A 192 -24.24 -2.44 9.51
N PRO A 193 -24.68 -1.79 8.41
CA PRO A 193 -24.76 -0.33 8.35
C PRO A 193 -25.81 0.27 9.30
N ALA A 194 -26.75 -0.54 9.80
CA ALA A 194 -27.80 -0.11 10.72
C ALA A 194 -27.39 -0.26 12.20
N ALA A 195 -26.21 -0.84 12.48
CA ALA A 195 -25.75 -1.02 13.83
C ALA A 195 -25.41 0.31 14.52
N GLY A 196 -25.74 0.40 15.81
CA GLY A 196 -25.43 1.56 16.65
C GLY A 196 -26.34 2.77 16.40
N SER A 197 -26.06 3.85 17.12
CA SER A 197 -26.79 5.12 17.04
C SER A 197 -25.80 6.29 17.02
N VAL A 198 -26.29 7.50 16.78
CA VAL A 198 -25.49 8.71 16.98
C VAL A 198 -25.19 8.84 18.48
N THR A 199 -23.93 9.07 18.84
CA THR A 199 -23.48 9.08 20.24
C THR A 199 -22.22 9.95 20.42
N ASP A 200 -21.79 10.12 21.66
CA ASP A 200 -20.64 10.94 22.06
C ASP A 200 -19.28 10.24 21.84
N TRP A 201 -18.20 11.00 22.00
CA TRP A 201 -16.84 10.53 21.82
C TRP A 201 -16.49 9.40 22.80
N GLN A 202 -16.86 9.55 24.07
CA GLN A 202 -16.53 8.60 25.13
C GLN A 202 -17.16 7.23 24.86
N THR A 203 -18.40 7.19 24.38
CA THR A 203 -19.12 5.97 24.01
C THR A 203 -18.47 5.29 22.82
N LEU A 204 -18.11 6.04 21.77
CA LEU A 204 -17.39 5.50 20.61
C LEU A 204 -16.00 4.94 20.98
N ALA A 205 -15.28 5.58 21.90
CA ALA A 205 -14.01 5.06 22.41
C ALA A 205 -14.23 3.80 23.27
N GLY A 206 -15.23 3.81 24.15
CA GLY A 206 -15.53 2.72 25.07
C GLY A 206 -16.00 1.44 24.37
N ASN A 207 -16.77 1.57 23.28
CA ASN A 207 -17.24 0.42 22.50
C ASN A 207 -16.24 -0.04 21.42
N GLY A 208 -15.15 0.70 21.23
CA GLY A 208 -14.08 0.36 20.30
C GLY A 208 -14.27 0.79 18.85
N ALA A 209 -15.31 1.57 18.55
CA ALA A 209 -15.47 2.25 17.27
C ALA A 209 -14.33 3.25 17.03
N LEU A 210 -13.85 3.91 18.08
CA LEU A 210 -12.62 4.69 18.09
C LEU A 210 -11.51 3.88 18.78
N ARG A 211 -10.35 3.81 18.14
CA ARG A 211 -9.14 3.22 18.72
C ARG A 211 -8.03 4.25 18.77
N ARG A 212 -7.24 4.22 19.84
CA ARG A 212 -6.12 5.13 20.09
C ARG A 212 -4.82 4.33 20.16
N PHE A 213 -3.78 4.87 19.56
CA PHE A 213 -2.40 4.44 19.79
C PHE A 213 -1.59 5.62 20.34
N VAL A 214 -0.80 5.36 21.38
CA VAL A 214 0.09 6.35 21.99
C VAL A 214 1.50 5.76 22.07
N LEU A 215 2.50 6.59 21.76
CA LEU A 215 3.92 6.34 21.99
C LEU A 215 4.48 7.60 22.65
N ASP A 216 5.07 7.46 23.83
CA ASP A 216 5.64 8.58 24.58
C ASP A 216 7.09 8.90 24.17
N VAL A 217 7.59 10.03 24.64
CA VAL A 217 8.94 10.55 24.32
C VAL A 217 10.04 9.62 24.85
N ASP A 218 9.88 9.05 26.04
CA ASP A 218 10.87 8.14 26.61
C ASP A 218 10.97 6.85 25.79
N THR A 219 9.83 6.27 25.42
CA THR A 219 9.79 5.03 24.64
C THR A 219 10.38 5.23 23.26
N VAL A 220 9.99 6.29 22.52
CA VAL A 220 10.57 6.53 21.19
C VAL A 220 12.08 6.80 21.26
N ASN A 221 12.56 7.48 22.31
CA ASN A 221 13.99 7.69 22.52
C ASN A 221 14.73 6.39 22.81
N ALA A 222 14.16 5.51 23.64
CA ALA A 222 14.71 4.20 23.94
C ALA A 222 14.77 3.31 22.67
N ASP A 223 13.70 3.27 21.88
CA ASP A 223 13.63 2.49 20.64
C ASP A 223 14.71 2.92 19.65
N PHE A 224 14.89 4.23 19.41
CA PHE A 224 15.95 4.73 18.54
C PHE A 224 17.37 4.53 19.11
N ALA A 225 17.53 4.52 20.44
CA ALA A 225 18.82 4.21 21.07
C ALA A 225 19.18 2.73 20.91
N ALA A 226 18.19 1.84 20.93
CA ALA A 226 18.38 0.40 20.77
C ALA A 226 18.91 0.01 19.37
N LEU A 227 18.75 0.87 18.37
CA LEU A 227 19.33 0.70 17.03
C LEU A 227 20.87 0.84 17.01
N GLY A 228 21.48 1.36 18.08
CA GLY A 228 22.95 1.45 18.21
C GLY A 228 23.63 2.53 17.37
N ASP A 229 22.88 3.38 16.66
CA ASP A 229 23.43 4.51 15.92
C ASP A 229 23.69 5.71 16.85
N ALA A 230 24.97 6.08 17.03
CA ALA A 230 25.37 7.18 17.90
C ALA A 230 24.74 8.55 17.55
N ARG A 231 24.23 8.74 16.33
CA ARG A 231 23.54 9.97 15.92
C ARG A 231 22.14 10.07 16.54
N THR A 232 21.47 8.96 16.85
CA THR A 232 20.09 8.98 17.38
C THR A 232 20.03 9.63 18.77
N GLY A 233 21.08 9.49 19.58
CA GLY A 233 21.19 10.17 20.87
C GLY A 233 21.33 11.69 20.76
N LYS A 234 21.98 12.21 19.70
CA LYS A 234 22.10 13.65 19.45
C LYS A 234 20.79 14.26 18.95
N ALA A 235 19.97 13.47 18.27
CA ALA A 235 18.67 13.85 17.72
C ALA A 235 17.50 13.32 18.58
N ALA A 236 17.74 13.06 19.87
CA ALA A 236 16.69 12.61 20.79
C ALA A 236 15.55 13.63 20.85
N GLU A 237 14.32 13.13 20.93
CA GLU A 237 13.13 13.97 21.05
C GLU A 237 13.18 14.70 22.41
N PRO A 238 13.11 16.04 22.42
CA PRO A 238 13.19 16.81 23.65
C PRO A 238 11.83 16.95 24.34
N GLY A 239 11.83 17.00 25.67
CA GLY A 239 10.63 17.27 26.47
C GLY A 239 10.50 16.32 27.67
N PRO A 240 9.41 16.45 28.45
CA PRO A 240 9.00 15.43 29.41
C PRO A 240 8.87 14.06 28.75
N GLY A 241 9.31 13.01 29.45
CA GLY A 241 9.31 11.65 28.93
C GLY A 241 7.93 11.06 28.69
N ASP A 242 6.94 11.50 29.47
CA ASP A 242 5.53 11.10 29.40
C ASP A 242 4.70 11.91 28.39
N ASP A 243 5.28 12.90 27.74
CA ASP A 243 4.62 13.61 26.63
C ASP A 243 4.34 12.63 25.49
N HIS A 244 3.17 12.76 24.85
CA HIS A 244 2.84 11.91 23.72
C HIS A 244 3.61 12.34 22.46
N TYR A 245 4.57 11.52 22.04
CA TYR A 245 5.22 11.68 20.75
C TYR A 245 4.26 11.29 19.61
N VAL A 246 3.76 10.06 19.60
CA VAL A 246 2.63 9.65 18.74
C VAL A 246 1.36 9.62 19.59
N ASP A 247 0.29 10.23 19.10
CA ASP A 247 -1.05 10.09 19.67
C ASP A 247 -2.05 10.17 18.52
N VAL A 248 -2.50 9.00 18.06
CA VAL A 248 -3.35 8.86 16.88
C VAL A 248 -4.60 8.07 17.24
N TRP A 249 -5.74 8.66 16.91
CA TRP A 249 -7.03 8.02 16.92
C TRP A 249 -7.42 7.61 15.51
N ALA A 250 -7.99 6.41 15.37
CA ALA A 250 -8.45 5.86 14.11
C ALA A 250 -9.87 5.30 14.24
N THR A 251 -10.67 5.44 13.19
CA THR A 251 -12.00 4.83 13.09
C THR A 251 -12.46 4.64 11.64
N LEU A 252 -13.38 3.69 11.41
CA LEU A 252 -14.06 3.49 10.13
C LEU A 252 -15.19 4.52 9.96
N ILE A 253 -14.83 5.73 9.54
CA ILE A 253 -15.74 6.88 9.43
C ILE A 253 -16.82 6.70 8.34
N SER A 254 -16.65 5.75 7.41
CA SER A 254 -17.68 5.37 6.44
C SER A 254 -18.91 4.70 7.08
N HIS A 255 -18.78 4.16 8.29
CA HIS A 255 -19.91 3.55 9.00
C HIS A 255 -20.96 4.62 9.41
N PRO A 256 -22.26 4.44 9.13
CA PRO A 256 -23.28 5.48 9.35
C PRO A 256 -23.36 6.05 10.77
N SER A 257 -23.46 5.20 11.79
CA SER A 257 -23.50 5.65 13.19
C SER A 257 -22.24 6.45 13.58
N ILE A 258 -21.05 5.94 13.27
CA ILE A 258 -19.77 6.58 13.58
C ILE A 258 -19.62 7.91 12.83
N GLY A 259 -19.83 7.88 11.51
CA GLY A 259 -19.68 9.05 10.65
C GLY A 259 -20.63 10.18 11.01
N ARG A 260 -21.89 9.89 11.34
CA ARG A 260 -22.84 10.90 11.80
C ARG A 260 -22.50 11.44 13.19
N SER A 261 -22.00 10.60 14.10
CA SER A 261 -21.56 11.04 15.43
C SER A 261 -20.41 12.04 15.33
N LEU A 262 -19.41 11.73 14.52
CA LEU A 262 -18.17 12.51 14.45
C LEU A 262 -18.22 13.70 13.49
N LEU A 263 -19.01 13.63 12.42
CA LEU A 263 -19.07 14.68 11.39
C LEU A 263 -20.40 15.45 11.38
N GLY A 264 -21.45 14.90 11.99
CA GLY A 264 -22.83 15.36 11.81
C GLY A 264 -23.41 14.96 10.45
N ASP A 265 -24.73 15.08 10.32
CA ASP A 265 -25.45 14.58 9.14
C ASP A 265 -25.02 15.24 7.82
N ALA A 266 -24.76 16.54 7.84
CA ALA A 266 -24.42 17.28 6.62
C ALA A 266 -23.04 16.89 6.07
N ALA A 267 -22.00 16.85 6.92
CA ALA A 267 -20.67 16.50 6.48
C ALA A 267 -20.54 15.00 6.20
N PHE A 268 -21.24 14.14 6.95
CA PHE A 268 -21.35 12.72 6.60
C PHE A 268 -22.05 12.51 5.25
N GLY A 269 -23.13 13.25 4.98
CA GLY A 269 -23.80 13.22 3.68
C GLY A 269 -22.90 13.63 2.52
N ASN A 270 -21.97 14.58 2.74
CA ASN A 270 -20.96 14.96 1.75
C ASN A 270 -19.89 13.88 1.56
N LEU A 271 -19.46 13.20 2.64
CA LEU A 271 -18.57 12.04 2.53
C LEU A 271 -19.22 10.93 1.70
N GLN A 272 -20.47 10.58 2.00
CA GLN A 272 -21.21 9.53 1.26
C GLN A 272 -21.32 9.83 -0.24
N LYS A 273 -21.52 11.09 -0.63
CA LYS A 273 -21.54 11.49 -2.06
C LYS A 273 -20.18 11.33 -2.76
N ARG A 274 -19.07 11.32 -2.02
CA ARG A 274 -17.72 11.16 -2.56
C ARG A 274 -17.31 9.70 -2.68
N LEU A 275 -17.83 8.82 -1.82
CA LEU A 275 -17.54 7.40 -1.84
C LEU A 275 -18.19 6.74 -3.07
N LYS A 276 -17.41 5.97 -3.82
CA LYS A 276 -17.93 5.10 -4.87
C LYS A 276 -18.43 3.79 -4.24
N PRO A 277 -19.23 2.99 -4.96
CA PRO A 277 -19.63 1.67 -4.47
C PRO A 277 -18.42 0.82 -4.07
N GLY A 278 -18.41 0.32 -2.83
CA GLY A 278 -17.34 -0.47 -2.24
C GLY A 278 -16.18 0.33 -1.63
N ASP A 279 -16.11 1.64 -1.83
CA ASP A 279 -15.11 2.48 -1.15
C ASP A 279 -15.40 2.50 0.35
N GLN A 280 -14.33 2.47 1.14
CA GLN A 280 -14.38 2.70 2.58
C GLN A 280 -13.67 4.00 2.94
N ALA A 281 -13.88 4.49 4.16
CA ALA A 281 -13.15 5.63 4.66
C ALA A 281 -12.77 5.43 6.13
N ILE A 282 -11.55 5.85 6.46
CA ILE A 282 -11.09 5.98 7.83
C ILE A 282 -10.92 7.46 8.19
N LEU A 283 -11.15 7.81 9.45
CA LEU A 283 -10.75 9.10 10.02
C LEU A 283 -9.51 8.86 10.87
N LEU A 284 -8.48 9.68 10.70
CA LEU A 284 -7.36 9.81 11.61
C LEU A 284 -7.40 11.17 12.31
N ALA A 285 -7.20 11.17 13.63
CA ALA A 285 -7.08 12.38 14.43
C ALA A 285 -5.83 12.30 15.31
N GLY A 286 -4.96 13.31 15.19
CA GLY A 286 -3.65 13.36 15.82
C GLY A 286 -3.59 14.45 16.89
N ALA A 287 -3.08 14.10 18.07
CA ALA A 287 -2.85 15.02 19.20
C ALA A 287 -1.37 15.09 19.63
N GLY A 288 -0.52 14.20 19.10
CA GLY A 288 0.88 14.09 19.48
C GLY A 288 1.79 15.06 18.72
N ARG A 289 3.09 15.01 19.05
CA ARG A 289 4.15 15.78 18.38
C ARG A 289 4.42 15.29 16.95
N TRP A 290 4.32 13.97 16.74
CA TRP A 290 4.47 13.34 15.45
C TRP A 290 3.22 13.55 14.60
N SER A 291 3.41 14.07 13.39
CA SER A 291 2.34 14.23 12.41
C SER A 291 2.27 13.04 11.47
N PHE A 292 1.08 12.43 11.32
CA PHE A 292 0.83 11.37 10.35
C PHE A 292 0.78 11.89 8.90
N LYS A 293 0.62 13.20 8.70
CA LYS A 293 0.67 13.84 7.37
C LYS A 293 2.09 13.95 6.84
N GLY A 294 3.05 14.04 7.74
CA GLY A 294 4.46 14.24 7.42
C GLY A 294 4.79 15.63 6.91
N SER A 295 6.08 15.86 6.68
CA SER A 295 6.61 17.14 6.18
C SER A 295 6.70 17.20 4.65
N GLY A 296 6.51 16.07 3.96
CA GLY A 296 6.63 15.94 2.51
C GLY A 296 5.31 16.08 1.74
N TYR A 297 4.19 16.31 2.42
CA TYR A 297 2.89 16.43 1.76
C TYR A 297 2.87 17.63 0.80
N VAL A 298 2.75 17.32 -0.49
CA VAL A 298 2.53 18.27 -1.58
C VAL A 298 1.31 17.82 -2.38
N ARG A 299 0.60 18.78 -2.99
CA ARG A 299 -0.52 18.51 -3.87
C ARG A 299 -0.05 17.60 -5.02
N GLY A 300 -0.76 16.49 -5.26
CA GLY A 300 -0.39 15.42 -6.18
C GLY A 300 0.51 14.31 -5.58
N GLY A 301 0.88 14.43 -4.30
CA GLY A 301 1.76 13.48 -3.60
C GLY A 301 1.03 12.37 -2.83
N ILE A 302 1.83 11.60 -2.09
CA ILE A 302 1.40 10.50 -1.22
C ILE A 302 1.50 10.91 0.26
N PHE A 303 0.73 10.23 1.11
CA PHE A 303 0.98 10.20 2.55
C PHE A 303 2.04 9.14 2.83
N ASP A 304 3.22 9.59 3.20
CA ASP A 304 4.42 8.75 3.28
C ASP A 304 4.61 8.08 4.64
N ARG A 305 3.94 8.60 5.67
CA ARG A 305 4.04 8.14 7.06
C ARG A 305 2.99 7.13 7.48
N ILE A 306 1.96 6.92 6.68
CA ILE A 306 0.85 6.02 7.01
C ILE A 306 0.46 5.15 5.84
N GLN A 307 0.07 3.92 6.14
CA GLN A 307 -0.60 3.04 5.21
C GLN A 307 -1.54 2.07 5.93
N VAL A 308 -2.55 1.61 5.21
CA VAL A 308 -3.41 0.51 5.67
C VAL A 308 -2.84 -0.80 5.15
N ILE A 309 -2.65 -1.76 6.06
CA ILE A 309 -2.26 -3.12 5.74
C ILE A 309 -3.36 -4.09 6.16
N GLN A 310 -3.72 -5.00 5.27
CA GLN A 310 -4.69 -6.08 5.51
C GLN A 310 -4.28 -7.34 4.74
N GLY A 311 -3.68 -8.31 5.44
CA GLY A 311 -3.04 -9.44 4.78
C GLY A 311 -2.03 -8.96 3.74
N GLU A 312 -2.18 -9.42 2.49
CA GLU A 312 -1.33 -9.01 1.35
C GLU A 312 -1.74 -7.69 0.69
N ILE A 313 -2.75 -7.01 1.23
CA ILE A 313 -3.15 -5.68 0.77
C ILE A 313 -2.32 -4.63 1.52
N SER A 314 -1.68 -3.76 0.75
CA SER A 314 -1.11 -2.49 1.23
C SER A 314 -1.75 -1.35 0.46
N HIS A 315 -2.27 -0.36 1.18
CA HIS A 315 -2.84 0.84 0.60
C HIS A 315 -2.22 2.09 1.23
N ARG A 316 -1.50 2.84 0.39
CA ARG A 316 -0.90 4.13 0.73
C ARG A 316 -1.70 5.25 0.08
N PHE A 317 -2.06 6.24 0.88
CA PHE A 317 -3.02 7.26 0.49
C PHE A 317 -2.40 8.32 -0.41
N ARG A 318 -3.20 8.85 -1.34
CA ARG A 318 -2.88 10.03 -2.15
C ARG A 318 -3.73 11.24 -1.75
N ASP A 319 -3.31 12.41 -2.19
CA ASP A 319 -4.05 13.65 -1.99
C ASP A 319 -5.52 13.60 -2.45
N ARG A 320 -5.82 12.92 -3.55
CA ARG A 320 -7.20 12.74 -4.07
C ARG A 320 -8.08 11.84 -3.21
N GLU A 321 -7.48 11.00 -2.37
CA GLU A 321 -8.17 10.09 -1.44
C GLU A 321 -8.39 10.76 -0.07
N HIS A 322 -7.97 12.01 0.08
CA HIS A 322 -7.89 12.69 1.36
C HIS A 322 -8.89 13.86 1.46
N SER A 323 -9.30 14.21 2.68
CA SER A 323 -9.94 15.49 2.98
C SER A 323 -9.82 15.88 4.44
N ARG A 324 -9.70 17.18 4.68
CA ARG A 324 -9.64 17.74 6.03
C ARG A 324 -10.97 17.79 6.74
N VAL A 325 -10.94 17.45 8.02
CA VAL A 325 -12.03 17.68 8.96
C VAL A 325 -11.71 18.91 9.79
N VAL A 326 -12.59 19.91 9.72
CA VAL A 326 -12.41 21.17 10.46
C VAL A 326 -12.76 20.98 11.93
N THR A 327 -13.92 20.38 12.19
CA THR A 327 -14.49 20.20 13.53
C THR A 327 -15.08 18.81 13.65
N LEU A 328 -14.87 18.16 14.79
CA LEU A 328 -15.59 16.95 15.18
C LEU A 328 -16.83 17.37 15.97
N THR A 329 -17.98 16.78 15.66
CA THR A 329 -19.27 17.18 16.26
C THR A 329 -19.65 16.37 17.48
N ALA A 330 -18.99 15.25 17.73
CA ALA A 330 -19.27 14.41 18.88
C ALA A 330 -19.00 15.19 20.18
N GLU A 331 -19.93 15.08 21.12
CA GLU A 331 -19.75 15.61 22.47
C GLU A 331 -18.51 14.99 23.13
N ASP A 332 -17.81 15.78 23.94
CA ASP A 332 -16.56 15.42 24.62
C ASP A 332 -15.39 14.99 23.70
N ALA A 333 -15.48 15.27 22.39
CA ALA A 333 -14.36 15.05 21.49
C ALA A 333 -13.15 15.92 21.93
N PRO A 334 -11.96 15.33 22.09
CA PRO A 334 -10.75 16.09 22.39
C PRO A 334 -10.41 17.07 21.27
N GLU A 335 -9.60 18.07 21.62
CA GLU A 335 -8.96 18.91 20.62
C GLU A 335 -7.81 18.16 19.95
N PHE A 336 -7.76 18.28 18.62
CA PHE A 336 -6.77 17.59 17.78
C PHE A 336 -6.10 18.60 16.84
N VAL A 337 -4.78 18.50 16.72
CA VAL A 337 -3.97 19.37 15.85
C VAL A 337 -4.15 19.01 14.37
N GLU A 338 -4.38 17.73 14.07
CA GLU A 338 -4.66 17.25 12.71
C GLU A 338 -5.83 16.25 12.71
N LYS A 339 -6.74 16.40 11.75
CA LYS A 339 -7.97 15.61 11.62
C LYS A 339 -8.28 15.42 10.14
N GLU A 340 -8.17 14.20 9.65
CA GLU A 340 -8.17 13.92 8.22
C GLU A 340 -8.96 12.64 7.92
N ILE A 341 -9.77 12.67 6.86
CA ILE A 341 -10.45 11.49 6.31
C ILE A 341 -9.62 10.95 5.15
N PHE A 342 -9.45 9.64 5.11
CA PHE A 342 -8.77 8.90 4.06
C PHE A 342 -9.72 7.86 3.46
N ILE A 343 -9.92 7.95 2.15
CA ILE A 343 -10.74 7.02 1.37
C ILE A 343 -9.85 5.86 0.92
N ILE A 344 -10.31 4.65 1.17
CA ILE A 344 -9.72 3.41 0.68
C ILE A 344 -10.59 2.93 -0.49
N PRO A 345 -10.12 3.03 -1.74
CA PRO A 345 -10.92 2.65 -2.89
C PRO A 345 -11.27 1.15 -2.90
N ALA A 346 -12.44 0.79 -3.43
CA ALA A 346 -12.86 -0.62 -3.55
C ALA A 346 -11.81 -1.50 -4.27
N ALA A 347 -11.11 -0.92 -5.25
CA ALA A 347 -10.04 -1.59 -6.00
C ALA A 347 -8.83 -2.00 -5.14
N ALA A 348 -8.68 -1.47 -3.93
CA ALA A 348 -7.68 -1.92 -2.98
C ALA A 348 -8.02 -3.30 -2.38
N GLY A 349 -9.28 -3.75 -2.47
CA GLY A 349 -9.74 -5.02 -1.91
C GLY A 349 -9.94 -5.00 -0.39
N PHE A 350 -10.01 -3.82 0.22
CA PHE A 350 -10.14 -3.65 1.66
C PHE A 350 -11.52 -4.14 2.18
N ASP A 351 -11.48 -5.07 3.13
CA ASP A 351 -12.63 -5.57 3.86
C ASP A 351 -12.70 -4.92 5.26
N PRO A 352 -13.65 -4.01 5.51
CA PRO A 352 -13.78 -3.36 6.81
C PRO A 352 -14.18 -4.29 7.96
N ALA A 353 -14.67 -5.51 7.67
CA ALA A 353 -15.08 -6.49 8.68
C ALA A 353 -13.95 -7.44 9.11
N ALA A 354 -12.84 -7.47 8.35
CA ALA A 354 -11.65 -8.23 8.67
C ALA A 354 -10.62 -7.39 9.45
N PRO A 355 -9.72 -8.01 10.24
CA PRO A 355 -8.63 -7.28 10.89
C PRO A 355 -7.77 -6.52 9.88
N TRP A 356 -7.37 -5.31 10.25
CA TRP A 356 -6.44 -4.47 9.48
C TRP A 356 -5.59 -3.68 10.47
N ARG A 357 -4.45 -3.18 9.99
CA ARG A 357 -3.55 -2.33 10.78
C ARG A 357 -3.30 -1.01 10.05
N LEU A 358 -3.22 0.07 10.82
CA LEU A 358 -2.60 1.31 10.38
C LEU A 358 -1.11 1.19 10.68
N GLN A 359 -0.28 1.04 9.65
CA GLN A 359 1.16 1.07 9.83
C GLN A 359 1.64 2.51 9.78
N MET A 360 2.46 2.89 10.75
CA MET A 360 3.02 4.23 10.90
C MET A 360 4.54 4.18 10.77
N LEU A 361 5.10 5.04 9.91
CA LEU A 361 6.54 5.22 9.78
C LEU A 361 6.98 6.37 10.69
N VAL A 362 7.71 6.02 11.74
CA VAL A 362 8.41 6.96 12.62
C VAL A 362 9.87 7.01 12.20
N GLN A 363 10.42 8.22 12.02
CA GLN A 363 11.81 8.42 11.62
C GLN A 363 12.43 9.55 12.41
N ARG A 364 13.74 9.46 12.64
CA ARG A 364 14.54 10.48 13.30
C ARG A 364 15.52 11.11 12.31
N PRO A 365 15.36 12.41 11.97
CA PRO A 365 16.35 13.13 11.18
C PRO A 365 17.67 13.21 11.96
N VAL A 366 18.73 12.61 11.41
CA VAL A 366 20.08 12.62 12.00
C VAL A 366 21.07 13.46 11.19
N GLY A 367 20.63 13.96 10.03
CA GLY A 367 21.36 14.86 9.17
C GLY A 367 20.42 15.58 8.18
N PRO A 368 20.95 16.35 7.21
CA PRO A 368 20.14 17.11 6.27
C PRO A 368 19.21 16.27 5.39
N ILE A 369 19.66 15.09 4.99
CA ILE A 369 18.91 14.11 4.18
C ILE A 369 18.88 12.72 4.81
N GLU A 370 19.58 12.54 5.93
CA GLU A 370 19.75 11.27 6.62
C GLU A 370 18.70 11.11 7.70
N LYS A 371 18.08 9.93 7.72
CA LYS A 371 17.09 9.55 8.72
C LYS A 371 17.37 8.13 9.17
N VAL A 372 17.16 7.90 10.45
CA VAL A 372 17.07 6.57 11.05
C VAL A 372 15.60 6.23 11.22
#